data_AF-A0A194QCS0-F1
#
_entry.id   AF-A0A194QCS0-F1
#
_cell.length_a   1.000
_cell.length_b   1.000
_cell.length_c   1.000
_cell.angle_alpha   90.00
_cell.angle_beta   90.00
_cell.angle_gamma   90.00
#
_symmetry.space_group_name_H-M   'P 1'
#
loop_
_entity.id
_entity.type
_entity.pdbx_description
1 polymer ?
#
loop_
_entity_poly.entity_id
_entity_poly.type
_entity_poly.pdbx_seq_one_letter_code
_entity_poly.pdbx_strand_id
1 'polypeptide(L)'
;MHKGVQSRSLGAPQALNQQEPKNELQRNAIALARRKELETYQRALDIQWLNSRMDDSHIGRHLAQINQEAEMERDFQERTDHSAMVNARTQKEIALASEIAKHNQEEICQLQRRHYLRERDPELRALLRRLQDGYVCRDLKQQMLHNQYKRLQDEAEDRQQNRILMSALAIDAEAVKREEKEAMERKAKLLLEMQQQLVDRQRVKQCQFEETMIEKKMLEEVMRTIADEDHRELEQKRELAVKLNKEIETFKKAREAWKEKQKKLLVIEERNIENQIKQAGDRSTAIIEERERKFREREMLNEKIAAKIMADRAAILEREDIIRSLQEQEYLEKNIQEDIAEVKKAARSKRDTEAALTMQMQARRQRALHHSQQEADFRKQSEAHMEALKQKDLEKERQMKEKKRQYALELKQQMAEDARRRQHQKQQEDQEAKYVFDTEKAWLCETAEERKRIVSEHAARLLGYLQPATLLPEDLPLLQHAAAQDPHLHHLQLDALANADKPVRLPKCNSQCRILREY
;
A
#
# COMPACT_ATOMS: atom_id res chain seq x y z
N MET A 1 36.88 -80.70 53.11
CA MET A 1 37.51 -80.67 54.45
C MET A 1 36.38 -80.59 55.48
N HIS A 2 36.01 -81.72 56.08
CA HIS A 2 36.61 -82.25 57.31
C HIS A 2 36.31 -81.39 58.55
N LYS A 3 35.33 -81.88 59.32
CA LYS A 3 35.27 -82.08 60.78
C LYS A 3 33.78 -82.09 61.12
N GLY A 4 33.18 -83.22 61.52
CA GLY A 4 33.61 -84.04 62.65
C GLY A 4 33.33 -83.23 63.90
N VAL A 5 32.36 -83.61 64.73
CA VAL A 5 32.58 -84.28 66.03
C VAL A 5 31.17 -84.30 66.64
N GLN A 6 30.59 -85.48 66.93
CA GLN A 6 30.64 -86.14 68.25
C GLN A 6 30.07 -85.20 69.35
N SER A 7 29.26 -85.60 70.32
CA SER A 7 28.94 -86.90 70.90
C SER A 7 28.11 -86.64 72.17
N ARG A 8 27.59 -87.73 72.75
CA ARG A 8 27.06 -87.91 74.13
C ARG A 8 25.57 -87.54 74.31
N SER A 9 24.65 -88.51 74.45
CA SER A 9 24.54 -89.58 75.48
C SER A 9 24.37 -89.03 76.88
N LEU A 10 23.28 -89.42 77.56
CA LEU A 10 23.03 -89.67 78.99
C LEU A 10 21.50 -89.64 79.16
N GLY A 11 20.74 -90.63 79.64
CA GLY A 11 21.05 -91.75 80.51
C GLY A 11 20.27 -91.64 81.82
N ALA A 12 19.11 -92.31 81.89
CA ALA A 12 18.47 -92.92 83.07
C ALA A 12 18.05 -91.99 84.26
N PRO A 13 17.28 -92.44 85.29
CA PRO A 13 16.76 -93.79 85.55
C PRO A 13 15.26 -93.92 85.92
N GLN A 14 14.83 -95.19 85.90
CA GLN A 14 13.69 -95.78 86.60
C GLN A 14 13.82 -95.63 88.14
N ALA A 15 12.69 -95.46 88.83
CA ALA A 15 12.41 -95.95 90.20
C ALA A 15 10.92 -95.64 90.46
N LEU A 16 9.95 -96.57 90.57
CA LEU A 16 9.83 -97.77 91.40
C LEU A 16 10.23 -97.55 92.86
N ASN A 17 9.25 -97.13 93.67
CA ASN A 17 9.02 -97.53 95.06
C ASN A 17 7.78 -96.76 95.57
N GLN A 18 6.58 -97.34 95.57
CA GLN A 18 6.07 -98.21 96.65
C GLN A 18 6.42 -97.66 98.04
N GLN A 19 5.59 -96.77 98.59
CA GLN A 19 5.52 -96.54 100.04
C GLN A 19 4.07 -96.26 100.46
N GLU A 20 3.73 -96.92 101.55
CA GLU A 20 2.49 -96.98 102.32
C GLU A 20 1.77 -95.63 102.53
N PRO A 21 0.44 -95.69 102.79
CA PRO A 21 -0.44 -94.52 102.82
C PRO A 21 -0.05 -93.55 103.92
N LYS A 22 0.71 -92.54 103.50
CA LYS A 22 1.01 -91.35 104.29
C LYS A 22 -0.27 -90.56 104.55
N ASN A 23 -0.48 -90.27 105.84
CA ASN A 23 -1.61 -89.54 106.43
C ASN A 23 -1.98 -88.26 105.66
N GLU A 24 -3.25 -87.85 105.75
CA GLU A 24 -3.81 -86.71 104.99
C GLU A 24 -3.03 -85.40 105.17
N LEU A 25 -2.39 -85.20 106.32
CA LEU A 25 -1.48 -84.07 106.57
C LEU A 25 -0.27 -84.05 105.62
N GLN A 26 0.28 -85.21 105.29
CA GLN A 26 1.36 -85.33 104.32
C GLN A 26 0.84 -85.20 102.88
N ARG A 27 -0.40 -85.61 102.59
CA ARG A 27 -1.03 -85.35 101.29
C ARG A 27 -1.26 -83.87 101.07
N ASN A 28 -1.67 -83.12 102.09
CA ASN A 28 -1.80 -81.66 101.99
C ASN A 28 -0.45 -80.97 101.89
N ALA A 29 0.57 -81.39 102.66
CA ALA A 29 1.92 -80.85 102.52
C ALA A 29 2.52 -81.14 101.12
N ILE A 30 2.30 -82.34 100.59
CA ILE A 30 2.73 -82.73 99.24
C ILE A 30 1.93 -81.98 98.17
N ALA A 31 0.61 -81.80 98.34
CA ALA A 31 -0.21 -81.06 97.39
C ALA A 31 0.14 -79.56 97.37
N LEU A 32 0.46 -78.98 98.52
CA LEU A 32 0.88 -77.58 98.64
C LEU A 32 2.31 -77.38 98.11
N ALA A 33 3.21 -78.34 98.36
CA ALA A 33 4.54 -78.37 97.74
C ALA A 33 4.42 -78.50 96.21
N ARG A 34 3.55 -79.38 95.71
CA ARG A 34 3.34 -79.60 94.27
C ARG A 34 2.66 -78.41 93.59
N ARG A 35 1.76 -77.70 94.27
CA ARG A 35 1.24 -76.41 93.80
C ARG A 35 2.33 -75.34 93.73
N LYS A 36 3.17 -75.23 94.77
CA LYS A 36 4.31 -74.31 94.75
C LYS A 36 5.31 -74.66 93.64
N GLU A 37 5.59 -75.94 93.44
CA GLU A 37 6.44 -76.41 92.33
C GLU A 37 5.82 -76.07 90.98
N LEU A 38 4.52 -76.33 90.78
CA LEU A 38 3.82 -75.96 89.55
C LEU A 38 3.79 -74.44 89.35
N GLU A 39 3.58 -73.64 90.38
CA GLU A 39 3.69 -72.18 90.29
C GLU A 39 5.11 -71.73 89.95
N THR A 40 6.15 -72.37 90.49
CA THR A 40 7.53 -72.05 90.11
C THR A 40 7.84 -72.49 88.68
N TYR A 41 7.32 -73.63 88.23
CA TYR A 41 7.47 -74.09 86.84
C TYR A 41 6.72 -73.18 85.87
N GLN A 42 5.52 -72.75 86.23
CA GLN A 42 4.73 -71.84 85.41
C GLN A 42 5.39 -70.46 85.34
N ARG A 43 5.90 -69.93 86.46
CA ARG A 43 6.73 -68.71 86.46
C ARG A 43 8.00 -68.87 85.63
N ALA A 44 8.68 -70.02 85.70
CA ALA A 44 9.87 -70.27 84.89
C ALA A 44 9.55 -70.29 83.39
N LEU A 45 8.43 -70.92 83.00
CA LEU A 45 7.94 -70.93 81.62
C LEU A 45 7.53 -69.53 81.14
N ASP A 46 6.83 -68.76 81.97
CA ASP A 46 6.43 -67.38 81.65
C ASP A 46 7.66 -66.47 81.50
N ILE A 47 8.67 -66.63 82.37
CA ILE A 47 9.96 -65.92 82.25
C ILE A 47 10.70 -66.34 80.98
N GLN A 48 10.70 -67.63 80.63
CA GLN A 48 11.34 -68.13 79.42
C GLN A 48 10.64 -67.63 78.14
N TRP A 49 9.30 -67.53 78.16
CA TRP A 49 8.52 -66.97 77.06
C TRP A 49 8.74 -65.46 76.93
N LEU A 50 8.77 -64.72 78.04
CA LEU A 50 9.11 -63.29 78.05
C LEU A 50 10.54 -63.05 77.54
N ASN A 51 11.52 -63.87 77.95
CA ASN A 51 12.89 -63.79 77.45
C ASN A 51 12.96 -64.10 75.96
N SER A 52 12.30 -65.15 75.47
CA SER A 52 12.27 -65.48 74.03
C SER A 52 11.64 -64.35 73.20
N ARG A 53 10.56 -63.73 73.70
CA ARG A 53 9.92 -62.58 73.04
C ARG A 53 10.75 -61.30 73.11
N MET A 54 11.50 -61.09 74.20
CA MET A 54 12.46 -59.99 74.30
C MET A 54 13.66 -60.22 73.37
N ASP A 55 14.14 -61.45 73.24
CA ASP A 55 15.20 -61.84 72.32
C ASP A 55 14.74 -61.67 70.86
N ASP A 56 13.51 -62.05 70.51
CA ASP A 56 12.92 -61.77 69.19
C ASP A 56 12.76 -60.26 68.94
N SER A 57 12.39 -59.47 69.96
CA SER A 57 12.34 -58.01 69.86
C SER A 57 13.73 -57.38 69.74
N HIS A 58 14.75 -57.97 70.37
CA HIS A 58 16.13 -57.52 70.32
C HIS A 58 16.76 -57.86 68.97
N ILE A 59 16.50 -59.07 68.46
CA ILE A 59 16.88 -59.50 67.10
C ILE A 59 16.15 -58.64 66.06
N GLY A 60 14.85 -58.36 66.23
CA GLY A 60 14.11 -57.47 65.34
C GLY A 60 14.67 -56.03 65.34
N ARG A 61 15.09 -55.51 66.50
CA ARG A 61 15.77 -54.20 66.60
C ARG A 61 17.15 -54.21 65.95
N HIS A 62 17.95 -55.26 66.15
CA HIS A 62 19.25 -55.40 65.49
C HIS A 62 19.11 -55.56 63.97
N LEU A 63 18.14 -56.34 63.49
CA LEU A 63 17.85 -56.44 62.05
C LEU A 63 17.35 -55.12 61.48
N ALA A 64 16.53 -54.36 62.22
CA ALA A 64 16.12 -53.02 61.80
C ALA A 64 17.30 -52.05 61.74
N GLN A 65 18.24 -52.12 62.69
CA GLN A 65 19.49 -51.32 62.66
C GLN A 65 20.36 -51.70 61.46
N ILE A 66 20.57 -52.99 61.21
CA ILE A 66 21.33 -53.48 60.05
C ILE A 66 20.66 -53.04 58.74
N ASN A 67 19.33 -53.14 58.64
CA ASN A 67 18.61 -52.68 57.47
C ASN A 67 18.71 -51.17 57.29
N GLN A 68 18.63 -50.40 58.37
CA GLN A 68 18.80 -48.94 58.35
C GLN A 68 20.23 -48.55 57.94
N GLU A 69 21.25 -49.24 58.44
CA GLU A 69 22.64 -49.06 58.03
C GLU A 69 22.83 -49.41 56.54
N ALA A 70 22.27 -50.53 56.09
CA ALA A 70 22.31 -50.95 54.69
C ALA A 70 21.52 -50.03 53.75
N GLU A 71 20.46 -49.38 54.23
CA GLU A 71 19.73 -48.33 53.49
C GLU A 71 20.56 -47.05 53.41
N MET A 72 21.16 -46.60 54.51
CA MET A 72 22.04 -45.42 54.48
C MET A 72 23.28 -45.62 53.60
N GLU A 73 23.85 -46.84 53.59
CA GLU A 73 24.98 -47.17 52.71
C GLU A 73 24.57 -47.21 51.23
N ARG A 74 23.39 -47.76 50.92
CA ARG A 74 22.82 -47.70 49.56
C ARG A 74 22.56 -46.27 49.11
N ASP A 75 21.93 -45.45 49.95
CA ASP A 75 21.68 -44.04 49.66
C ASP A 75 22.99 -43.26 49.44
N PHE A 76 24.02 -43.55 50.25
CA PHE A 76 25.33 -42.94 50.08
C PHE A 76 25.94 -43.35 48.73
N GLN A 77 25.88 -44.64 48.39
CA GLN A 77 26.41 -45.15 47.14
C GLN A 77 25.64 -44.63 45.91
N GLU A 78 24.32 -44.53 45.97
CA GLU A 78 23.52 -43.95 44.90
C GLU A 78 23.84 -42.47 44.69
N ARG A 79 24.10 -41.71 45.77
CA ARG A 79 24.51 -40.30 45.67
C ARG A 79 25.91 -40.14 45.10
N THR A 80 26.85 -40.99 45.49
CA THR A 80 28.21 -40.95 44.93
C THR A 80 28.20 -41.36 43.46
N ASP A 81 27.45 -42.41 43.10
CA ASP A 81 27.31 -42.88 41.72
C ASP A 81 26.57 -41.86 40.85
N HIS A 82 25.50 -41.24 41.36
CA HIS A 82 24.79 -40.16 40.66
C HIS A 82 25.70 -38.92 40.49
N SER A 83 26.44 -38.52 41.53
CA SER A 83 27.42 -37.43 41.44
C SER A 83 28.51 -37.75 40.41
N ALA A 84 29.04 -38.97 40.40
CA ALA A 84 30.02 -39.42 39.43
C ALA A 84 29.44 -39.44 38.00
N MET A 85 28.19 -39.88 37.82
CA MET A 85 27.51 -39.89 36.53
C MET A 85 27.25 -38.48 35.99
N VAL A 86 26.79 -37.57 36.86
CA VAL A 86 26.61 -36.15 36.50
C VAL A 86 27.95 -35.52 36.14
N ASN A 87 28.99 -35.76 36.94
CA ASN A 87 30.34 -35.24 36.65
C ASN A 87 30.92 -35.80 35.34
N ALA A 88 30.70 -37.09 35.04
CA ALA A 88 31.12 -37.68 33.77
C ALA A 88 30.34 -37.09 32.58
N ARG A 89 29.04 -36.80 32.77
CA ARG A 89 28.21 -36.14 31.75
C ARG A 89 28.65 -34.71 31.51
N THR A 90 28.88 -33.92 32.56
CA THR A 90 29.36 -32.54 32.42
C THR A 90 30.74 -32.49 31.78
N GLN A 91 31.65 -33.41 32.09
CA GLN A 91 32.94 -33.51 31.41
C GLN A 91 32.80 -33.80 29.90
N LYS A 92 31.90 -34.70 29.51
CA LYS A 92 31.60 -34.96 28.09
C LYS A 92 31.00 -33.74 27.40
N GLU A 93 30.08 -33.04 28.06
CA GLU A 93 29.47 -31.82 27.54
C GLU A 93 30.49 -30.68 27.39
N ILE A 94 31.40 -30.51 28.36
CA ILE A 94 32.51 -29.54 28.27
C ILE A 94 33.47 -29.90 27.14
N ALA A 95 33.85 -31.18 27.01
CA ALA A 95 34.71 -31.64 25.92
C ALA A 95 34.07 -31.38 24.56
N LEU A 96 32.80 -31.77 24.38
CA LEU A 96 32.03 -31.51 23.17
C LEU A 96 31.91 -30.01 22.88
N ALA A 97 31.60 -29.18 23.89
CA ALA A 97 31.52 -27.73 23.72
C ALA A 97 32.87 -27.14 23.29
N SER A 98 33.99 -27.67 23.80
CA SER A 98 35.33 -27.24 23.40
C SER A 98 35.68 -27.62 21.96
N GLU A 99 35.24 -28.80 21.50
CA GLU A 99 35.41 -29.24 20.11
C GLU A 99 34.55 -28.42 19.15
N ILE A 100 33.30 -28.15 19.52
CA ILE A 100 32.42 -27.26 18.76
C ILE A 100 33.04 -25.85 18.68
N ALA A 101 33.58 -25.33 19.79
CA ALA A 101 34.23 -24.02 19.78
C ALA A 101 35.47 -23.97 18.88
N LYS A 102 36.30 -25.03 18.88
CA LYS A 102 37.46 -25.15 17.98
C LYS A 102 37.03 -25.20 16.52
N HIS A 103 36.03 -26.03 16.20
CA HIS A 103 35.49 -26.13 14.85
C HIS A 103 34.95 -24.77 14.36
N ASN A 104 34.16 -24.09 15.18
CA ASN A 104 33.64 -22.77 14.85
C ASN A 104 34.76 -21.74 14.67
N GLN A 105 35.80 -21.80 15.49
CA GLN A 105 36.96 -20.92 15.35
C GLN A 105 37.73 -21.20 14.05
N GLU A 106 37.91 -22.47 13.67
CA GLU A 106 38.52 -22.86 12.40
C GLU A 106 37.69 -22.38 11.21
N GLU A 107 36.37 -22.53 11.25
CA GLU A 107 35.47 -22.00 10.21
C GLU A 107 35.57 -20.47 10.08
N ILE A 108 35.58 -19.75 11.21
CA ILE A 108 35.74 -18.29 11.21
C ILE A 108 37.10 -17.90 10.64
N CYS A 109 38.19 -18.56 11.04
CA CYS A 109 39.52 -18.32 10.51
C CYS A 109 39.58 -18.58 9.00
N GLN A 110 38.94 -19.66 8.51
CA GLN A 110 38.86 -19.96 7.08
C GLN A 110 38.07 -18.88 6.33
N LEU A 111 36.92 -18.43 6.85
CA LEU A 111 36.12 -17.38 6.24
C LEU A 111 36.87 -16.04 6.21
N GLN A 112 37.55 -15.70 7.30
CA GLN A 112 38.40 -14.51 7.37
C GLN A 112 39.57 -14.60 6.39
N ARG A 113 40.20 -15.78 6.25
CA ARG A 113 41.26 -16.01 5.25
C ARG A 113 40.72 -15.82 3.83
N ARG A 114 39.54 -16.35 3.52
CA ARG A 114 38.90 -16.15 2.20
C ARG A 114 38.57 -14.69 1.94
N HIS A 115 37.99 -14.01 2.93
CA HIS A 115 37.72 -12.58 2.86
C HIS A 115 39.00 -11.79 2.57
N TYR A 116 40.08 -12.10 3.31
CA TYR A 116 41.39 -11.50 3.11
C TYR A 116 41.95 -11.73 1.70
N LEU A 117 41.83 -12.94 1.15
CA LEU A 117 42.23 -13.24 -0.22
C LEU A 117 41.43 -12.40 -1.23
N ARG A 118 40.10 -12.40 -1.11
CA ARG A 118 39.20 -11.63 -2.00
C ARG A 118 39.47 -10.12 -1.95
N GLU A 119 39.83 -9.60 -0.79
CA GLU A 119 40.16 -8.19 -0.62
C GLU A 119 41.56 -7.86 -1.14
N ARG A 120 42.57 -8.67 -0.83
CA ARG A 120 43.98 -8.35 -1.15
C ARG A 120 44.35 -8.66 -2.59
N ASP A 121 43.81 -9.73 -3.16
CA ASP A 121 44.11 -10.15 -4.53
C ASP A 121 43.34 -9.30 -5.57
N PRO A 122 44.02 -8.66 -6.54
CA PRO A 122 43.37 -7.82 -7.53
C PRO A 122 42.54 -8.60 -8.55
N GLU A 123 42.90 -9.85 -8.88
CA GLU A 123 42.19 -10.67 -9.86
C GLU A 123 40.85 -11.13 -9.31
N LEU A 124 40.81 -11.62 -8.06
CA LEU A 124 39.58 -11.99 -7.38
C LEU A 124 38.64 -10.78 -7.21
N ARG A 125 39.20 -9.61 -6.87
CA ARG A 125 38.41 -8.38 -6.75
C ARG A 125 37.80 -7.96 -8.08
N ALA A 126 38.55 -8.04 -9.17
CA ALA A 126 38.05 -7.74 -10.51
C ALA A 126 36.97 -8.74 -10.94
N LEU A 127 37.16 -10.04 -10.67
CA LEU A 127 36.16 -11.08 -10.92
C LEU A 127 34.87 -10.80 -10.16
N LEU A 128 34.95 -10.52 -8.86
CA LEU A 128 33.77 -10.21 -8.03
C LEU A 128 33.00 -8.99 -8.54
N ARG A 129 33.69 -7.92 -8.95
CA ARG A 129 33.05 -6.75 -9.57
C ARG A 129 32.32 -7.12 -10.85
N ARG A 130 32.96 -7.85 -11.76
CA ARG A 130 32.31 -8.30 -13.01
C ARG A 130 31.12 -9.23 -12.77
N LEU A 131 31.18 -10.07 -11.72
CA LEU A 131 30.04 -10.90 -11.31
C LEU A 131 28.91 -10.04 -10.73
N GLN A 132 29.22 -9.02 -9.91
CA GLN A 132 28.24 -8.05 -9.41
C GLN A 132 27.58 -7.30 -10.57
N ASP A 133 28.36 -6.81 -11.53
CA ASP A 133 27.84 -6.17 -12.75
C ASP A 133 26.93 -7.14 -13.53
N GLY A 134 27.28 -8.42 -13.58
CA GLY A 134 26.44 -9.47 -14.14
C GLY A 134 25.08 -9.61 -13.44
N TYR A 135 25.04 -9.56 -12.11
CA TYR A 135 23.78 -9.55 -11.35
C TYR A 135 22.96 -8.29 -11.66
N VAL A 136 23.59 -7.12 -11.68
CA VAL A 136 22.92 -5.85 -12.04
C VAL A 136 22.34 -5.92 -13.46
N CYS A 137 23.07 -6.47 -14.42
CA CYS A 137 22.60 -6.64 -15.80
C CYS A 137 21.42 -7.61 -15.89
N ARG A 138 21.43 -8.69 -15.11
CA ARG A 138 20.31 -9.63 -15.01
C ARG A 138 19.06 -8.96 -14.46
N ASP A 139 19.19 -8.22 -13.36
CA ASP A 139 18.08 -7.52 -12.73
C ASP A 139 17.53 -6.41 -13.62
N LEU A 140 18.39 -5.65 -14.28
CA LEU A 140 18.00 -4.63 -15.24
C LEU A 140 17.19 -5.23 -16.40
N LYS A 141 17.62 -6.38 -16.95
CA LYS A 141 16.85 -7.07 -18.00
C LYS A 141 15.48 -7.53 -17.49
N GLN A 142 15.41 -8.04 -16.26
CA GLN A 142 14.13 -8.42 -15.65
C GLN A 142 13.21 -7.22 -15.45
N GLN A 143 13.76 -6.07 -15.01
CA GLN A 143 13.01 -4.81 -14.90
C GLN A 143 12.53 -4.32 -16.26
N MET A 144 13.37 -4.38 -17.30
CA MET A 144 12.96 -4.03 -18.66
C MET A 144 11.80 -4.90 -19.16
N LEU A 145 11.86 -6.22 -18.93
CA LEU A 145 10.78 -7.14 -19.27
C LEU A 145 9.50 -6.84 -18.48
N HIS A 146 9.62 -6.56 -17.18
CA HIS A 146 8.48 -6.17 -16.36
C HIS A 146 7.84 -4.85 -16.84
N ASN A 147 8.65 -3.85 -17.17
CA ASN A 147 8.16 -2.57 -17.70
C ASN A 147 7.50 -2.74 -19.07
N GLN A 148 8.02 -3.62 -19.94
CA GLN A 148 7.38 -3.96 -21.21
C GLN A 148 6.05 -4.66 -21.00
N TYR A 149 5.98 -5.62 -20.08
CA TYR A 149 4.73 -6.29 -19.70
C TYR A 149 3.71 -5.28 -19.18
N LYS A 150 4.11 -4.38 -18.29
CA LYS A 150 3.26 -3.32 -17.75
C LYS A 150 2.72 -2.40 -18.85
N ARG A 151 3.57 -1.95 -19.78
CA ARG A 151 3.11 -1.14 -20.94
C ARG A 151 2.06 -1.86 -21.78
N LEU A 152 2.29 -3.15 -22.07
CA LEU A 152 1.33 -3.95 -22.83
C LEU A 152 0.02 -4.17 -22.08
N GLN A 153 0.09 -4.26 -20.75
CA GLN A 153 -1.08 -4.34 -19.89
C GLN A 153 -1.86 -3.02 -19.91
N ASP A 154 -1.19 -1.88 -19.70
CA ASP A 154 -1.79 -0.55 -19.76
C ASP A 154 -2.47 -0.31 -21.13
N GLU A 155 -1.80 -0.67 -22.23
CA GLU A 155 -2.39 -0.60 -23.58
C GLU A 155 -3.64 -1.50 -23.74
N ALA A 156 -3.66 -2.67 -23.11
CA ALA A 156 -4.81 -3.56 -23.16
C ALA A 156 -5.99 -2.99 -22.35
N GLU A 157 -5.72 -2.42 -21.18
CA GLU A 157 -6.69 -1.75 -20.33
C GLU A 157 -7.26 -0.51 -21.04
N ASP A 158 -6.42 0.33 -21.65
CA ASP A 158 -6.83 1.48 -22.45
C ASP A 158 -7.73 1.05 -23.63
N ARG A 159 -7.38 -0.03 -24.33
CA ARG A 159 -8.23 -0.57 -25.40
C ARG A 159 -9.58 -1.03 -24.86
N GLN A 160 -9.61 -1.64 -23.67
CA GLN A 160 -10.86 -2.06 -23.03
C GLN A 160 -11.72 -0.86 -22.63
N GLN A 161 -11.13 0.16 -22.00
CA GLN A 161 -11.82 1.40 -21.63
C GLN A 161 -12.38 2.12 -22.86
N ASN A 162 -11.59 2.23 -23.93
CA ASN A 162 -12.04 2.80 -25.20
C ASN A 162 -13.22 2.02 -25.80
N ARG A 163 -13.22 0.69 -25.73
CA ARG A 163 -14.37 -0.12 -26.18
C ARG A 163 -15.63 0.17 -25.37
N ILE A 164 -15.50 0.29 -24.05
CA ILE A 164 -16.62 0.63 -23.16
C ILE A 164 -17.16 2.02 -23.52
N LEU A 165 -16.27 3.02 -23.67
CA LEU A 165 -16.66 4.37 -24.05
C LEU A 165 -17.37 4.39 -25.41
N MET A 166 -16.84 3.70 -26.42
CA MET A 166 -17.48 3.61 -27.74
C MET A 166 -18.85 2.94 -27.67
N SER A 167 -19.01 1.91 -26.82
CA SER A 167 -20.32 1.28 -26.61
C SER A 167 -21.32 2.23 -25.93
N ALA A 168 -20.88 3.03 -24.95
CA ALA A 168 -21.72 4.03 -24.30
C ALA A 168 -22.16 5.13 -25.28
N LEU A 169 -21.22 5.66 -26.08
CA LEU A 169 -21.53 6.64 -27.13
C LEU A 169 -22.51 6.10 -28.18
N ALA A 170 -22.40 4.81 -28.53
CA ALA A 170 -23.36 4.17 -29.43
C ALA A 170 -24.76 4.08 -28.81
N ILE A 171 -24.86 3.71 -27.52
CA ILE A 171 -26.13 3.67 -26.78
C ILE A 171 -26.77 5.05 -26.71
N ASP A 172 -25.99 6.09 -26.40
CA ASP A 172 -26.47 7.47 -26.35
C ASP A 172 -26.96 7.95 -27.73
N ALA A 173 -26.20 7.65 -28.79
CA ALA A 173 -26.60 7.98 -30.15
C ALA A 173 -27.90 7.26 -30.57
N GLU A 174 -28.11 6.02 -30.12
CA GLU A 174 -29.39 5.33 -30.31
C GLU A 174 -30.52 5.96 -29.50
N ALA A 175 -30.26 6.38 -28.26
CA ALA A 175 -31.24 7.05 -27.41
C ALA A 175 -31.74 8.35 -28.07
N VAL A 176 -30.83 9.19 -28.58
CA VAL A 176 -31.19 10.41 -29.31
C VAL A 176 -32.04 10.09 -30.53
N LYS A 177 -31.68 9.09 -31.33
CA LYS A 177 -32.49 8.65 -32.48
C LYS A 177 -33.88 8.17 -32.08
N ARG A 178 -34.04 7.53 -30.92
CA ARG A 178 -35.35 7.11 -30.39
C ARG A 178 -36.17 8.33 -29.99
N GLU A 179 -35.58 9.29 -29.28
CA GLU A 179 -36.25 10.53 -28.90
C GLU A 179 -36.71 11.34 -30.12
N GLU A 180 -35.88 11.45 -31.16
CA GLU A 180 -36.24 12.10 -32.42
C GLU A 180 -37.43 11.40 -33.10
N LYS A 181 -37.44 10.06 -33.14
CA LYS A 181 -38.56 9.29 -33.68
C LYS A 181 -39.84 9.53 -32.88
N GLU A 182 -39.77 9.48 -31.55
CA GLU A 182 -40.92 9.76 -30.70
C GLU A 182 -41.44 11.19 -30.89
N ALA A 183 -40.55 12.18 -31.00
CA ALA A 183 -40.93 13.56 -31.27
C ALA A 183 -41.63 13.71 -32.63
N MET A 184 -41.15 13.01 -33.66
CA MET A 184 -41.79 12.97 -34.97
C MET A 184 -43.17 12.29 -34.91
N GLU A 185 -43.31 11.19 -34.17
CA GLU A 185 -44.60 10.52 -33.95
C GLU A 185 -45.59 11.40 -33.19
N ARG A 186 -45.15 12.12 -32.15
CA ARG A 186 -45.98 13.08 -31.42
C ARG A 186 -46.45 14.22 -32.33
N LYS A 187 -45.57 14.75 -33.18
CA LYS A 187 -45.94 15.77 -34.19
C LYS A 187 -46.95 15.21 -35.19
N ALA A 188 -46.76 13.99 -35.68
CA ALA A 188 -47.69 13.35 -36.61
C ALA A 188 -49.08 13.15 -35.98
N LYS A 189 -49.15 12.71 -34.73
CA LYS A 189 -50.40 12.60 -33.96
C LYS A 189 -51.09 13.94 -33.81
N LEU A 190 -50.35 14.98 -33.43
CA LEU A 190 -50.88 16.33 -33.30
C LEU A 190 -51.46 16.86 -34.63
N LEU A 191 -50.76 16.64 -35.75
CA LEU A 191 -51.25 17.03 -37.08
C LEU A 191 -52.55 16.30 -37.45
N LEU A 192 -52.65 15.01 -37.12
CA LEU A 192 -53.85 14.22 -37.36
C LEU A 192 -55.03 14.70 -36.49
N GLU A 193 -54.79 15.03 -35.22
CA GLU A 193 -55.79 15.63 -34.34
C GLU A 193 -56.25 17.00 -34.86
N MET A 194 -55.32 17.85 -35.33
CA MET A 194 -55.67 19.13 -35.94
C MET A 194 -56.50 18.95 -37.21
N GLN A 195 -56.17 17.97 -38.05
CA GLN A 195 -56.96 17.65 -39.23
C GLN A 195 -58.37 17.20 -38.85
N GLN A 196 -58.49 16.36 -37.82
CA GLN A 196 -59.79 15.91 -37.30
C GLN A 196 -60.62 17.10 -36.80
N GLN A 197 -60.02 18.02 -36.04
CA GLN A 197 -60.70 19.23 -35.57
C GLN A 197 -61.21 20.11 -36.73
N LEU A 198 -60.48 20.19 -37.84
CA LEU A 198 -60.94 20.91 -39.03
C LEU A 198 -62.14 20.23 -39.68
N VAL A 199 -62.12 18.90 -39.78
CA VAL A 199 -63.26 18.10 -40.29
C VAL A 199 -64.47 18.29 -39.38
N ASP A 200 -64.29 18.21 -38.07
CA ASP A 200 -65.39 18.36 -37.10
C ASP A 200 -65.98 19.77 -37.15
N ARG A 201 -65.15 20.82 -37.25
CA ARG A 201 -65.63 22.20 -37.48
C ARG A 201 -66.45 22.32 -38.75
N GLN A 202 -66.03 21.66 -39.83
CA GLN A 202 -66.78 21.67 -41.08
C GLN A 202 -68.12 20.95 -40.95
N ARG A 203 -68.16 19.81 -40.24
CA ARG A 203 -69.40 19.09 -39.93
C ARG A 203 -70.35 19.95 -39.09
N VAL A 204 -69.86 20.62 -38.05
CA VAL A 204 -70.68 21.52 -37.24
C VAL A 204 -71.29 22.64 -38.09
N LYS A 205 -70.52 23.23 -39.00
CA LYS A 205 -71.06 24.23 -39.94
C LYS A 205 -72.14 23.65 -40.86
N GLN A 206 -71.99 22.41 -41.32
CA GLN A 206 -73.00 21.73 -42.12
C GLN A 206 -74.29 21.50 -41.31
N CYS A 207 -74.19 21.00 -40.07
CA CYS A 207 -75.34 20.83 -39.20
C CYS A 207 -76.05 22.16 -38.90
N GLN A 208 -75.29 23.23 -38.60
CA GLN A 208 -75.87 24.56 -38.40
C GLN A 208 -76.60 25.07 -39.65
N PHE A 209 -76.04 24.83 -40.83
CA PHE A 209 -76.70 25.20 -42.09
C PHE A 209 -78.01 24.41 -42.28
N GLU A 210 -78.00 23.10 -42.02
CA GLU A 210 -79.21 22.25 -42.04
C GLU A 210 -80.27 22.76 -41.06
N GLU A 211 -79.89 23.09 -39.83
CA GLU A 211 -80.77 23.69 -38.81
C GLU A 211 -81.39 25.00 -39.31
N THR A 212 -80.59 25.93 -39.84
CA THR A 212 -81.13 27.20 -40.37
C THR A 212 -82.09 27.00 -41.54
N MET A 213 -81.89 25.95 -42.35
CA MET A 213 -82.79 25.60 -43.44
C MET A 213 -84.10 24.99 -42.93
N ILE A 214 -84.04 24.18 -41.86
CA ILE A 214 -85.23 23.67 -41.16
C ILE A 214 -86.01 24.83 -40.54
N GLU A 215 -85.34 25.72 -39.81
CA GLU A 215 -85.95 26.92 -39.22
C GLU A 215 -86.59 27.82 -40.27
N LYS A 216 -85.91 28.06 -41.39
CA LYS A 216 -86.46 28.85 -42.50
C LYS A 216 -87.74 28.22 -43.06
N LYS A 217 -87.75 26.90 -43.30
CA LYS A 217 -88.96 26.20 -43.76
C LYS A 217 -90.10 26.31 -42.75
N MET A 218 -89.81 26.14 -41.46
CA MET A 218 -90.78 26.31 -40.39
C MET A 218 -91.35 27.75 -40.37
N LEU A 219 -90.50 28.77 -40.52
CA LEU A 219 -90.95 30.17 -40.61
C LEU A 219 -91.81 30.42 -41.86
N GLU A 220 -91.46 29.85 -43.01
CA GLU A 220 -92.27 29.91 -44.23
C GLU A 220 -93.65 29.26 -44.03
N GLU A 221 -93.71 28.12 -43.35
CA GLU A 221 -94.97 27.47 -42.96
C GLU A 221 -95.81 28.35 -42.03
N VAL A 222 -95.20 28.97 -41.01
CA VAL A 222 -95.89 29.91 -40.11
C VAL A 222 -96.43 31.12 -40.87
N MET A 223 -95.64 31.72 -41.77
CA MET A 223 -96.12 32.83 -42.61
C MET A 223 -97.28 32.40 -43.50
N ARG A 224 -97.23 31.19 -44.05
CA ARG A 224 -98.33 30.64 -44.86
C ARG A 224 -99.59 30.44 -44.03
N THR A 225 -99.48 29.91 -42.80
CA THR A 225 -100.62 29.78 -41.90
C THR A 225 -101.23 31.13 -41.52
N ILE A 226 -100.40 32.16 -41.27
CA ILE A 226 -100.89 33.52 -40.99
C ILE A 226 -101.63 34.08 -42.20
N ALA A 227 -101.09 33.92 -43.41
CA ALA A 227 -101.75 34.39 -44.62
C ALA A 227 -103.09 33.67 -44.88
N ASP A 228 -103.16 32.36 -44.61
CA ASP A 228 -104.39 31.58 -44.71
C ASP A 228 -105.42 32.01 -43.65
N GLU A 229 -104.98 32.31 -42.42
CA GLU A 229 -105.81 32.85 -41.34
C GLU A 229 -106.34 34.25 -41.67
N ASP A 230 -105.49 35.15 -42.18
CA ASP A 230 -105.88 36.49 -42.65
C ASP A 230 -106.91 36.41 -43.79
N HIS A 231 -106.76 35.44 -44.70
CA HIS A 231 -107.76 35.16 -45.74
C HIS A 231 -109.09 34.70 -45.14
N ARG A 232 -109.07 33.77 -44.19
CA ARG A 232 -110.29 33.33 -43.49
C ARG A 232 -110.96 34.49 -42.73
N GLU A 233 -110.18 35.36 -42.08
CA GLU A 233 -110.71 36.55 -41.42
C GLU A 233 -111.34 37.53 -42.42
N LEU A 234 -110.70 37.75 -43.58
CA LEU A 234 -111.26 38.59 -44.65
C LEU A 234 -112.56 38.03 -45.20
N GLU A 235 -112.65 36.71 -45.39
CA GLU A 235 -113.89 36.03 -45.80
C GLU A 235 -114.99 36.20 -44.76
N GLN A 236 -114.69 35.99 -43.48
CA GLN A 236 -115.64 36.21 -42.38
C GLN A 236 -116.11 37.68 -42.33
N LYS A 237 -115.20 38.64 -42.50
CA LYS A 237 -115.55 40.07 -42.58
C LYS A 237 -116.44 40.38 -43.79
N ARG A 238 -116.20 39.75 -44.95
CA ARG A 238 -117.07 39.87 -46.13
C ARG A 238 -118.45 39.28 -45.88
N GLU A 239 -118.55 38.11 -45.27
CA GLU A 239 -119.83 37.49 -44.90
C GLU A 239 -120.62 38.34 -43.91
N LEU A 240 -119.95 38.88 -42.88
CA LEU A 240 -120.54 39.82 -41.94
C LEU A 240 -121.00 41.10 -42.63
N ALA A 241 -120.21 41.66 -43.56
CA ALA A 241 -120.61 42.81 -44.35
C ALA A 241 -121.83 42.52 -45.25
N VAL A 242 -121.94 41.31 -45.81
CA VAL A 242 -123.13 40.89 -46.57
C VAL A 242 -124.35 40.73 -45.67
N LYS A 243 -124.20 40.13 -44.48
CA LYS A 243 -125.27 40.03 -43.47
C LYS A 243 -125.72 41.42 -43.02
N LEU A 244 -124.77 42.29 -42.68
CA LEU A 244 -125.04 43.68 -42.32
C LEU A 244 -125.69 44.44 -43.47
N ASN A 245 -125.28 44.23 -44.73
CA ASN A 245 -125.92 44.87 -45.89
C ASN A 245 -127.36 44.40 -46.08
N LYS A 246 -127.67 43.11 -45.85
CA LYS A 246 -129.05 42.61 -45.84
C LYS A 246 -129.86 43.22 -44.71
N GLU A 247 -129.27 43.32 -43.51
CA GLU A 247 -129.89 44.02 -42.38
C GLU A 247 -130.12 45.50 -42.72
N ILE A 248 -129.14 46.20 -43.31
CA ILE A 248 -129.25 47.57 -43.80
C ILE A 248 -130.33 47.69 -44.87
N GLU A 249 -130.49 46.73 -45.78
CA GLU A 249 -131.58 46.73 -46.78
C GLU A 249 -132.95 46.57 -46.13
N THR A 250 -133.08 45.66 -45.16
CA THR A 250 -134.32 45.51 -44.38
C THR A 250 -134.59 46.77 -43.53
N PHE A 251 -133.54 47.37 -42.99
CA PHE A 251 -133.60 48.63 -42.25
C PHE A 251 -133.87 49.80 -43.18
N LYS A 252 -133.42 49.80 -44.44
CA LYS A 252 -133.73 50.80 -45.47
C LYS A 252 -135.19 50.70 -45.89
N LYS A 253 -135.75 49.50 -46.05
CA LYS A 253 -137.18 49.30 -46.28
C LYS A 253 -138.01 49.78 -45.08
N ALA A 254 -137.59 49.47 -43.86
CA ALA A 254 -138.20 49.98 -42.64
C ALA A 254 -138.02 51.51 -42.49
N ARG A 255 -136.88 52.05 -42.92
CA ARG A 255 -136.54 53.48 -42.91
C ARG A 255 -137.18 54.24 -44.06
N GLU A 256 -137.56 53.61 -45.17
CA GLU A 256 -138.38 54.21 -46.22
C GLU A 256 -139.83 54.29 -45.76
N ALA A 257 -140.35 53.23 -45.13
CA ALA A 257 -141.62 53.26 -44.40
C ALA A 257 -141.62 54.29 -43.24
N TRP A 258 -140.47 54.53 -42.61
CA TRP A 258 -140.30 55.58 -41.61
C TRP A 258 -140.02 56.96 -42.23
N LYS A 259 -139.33 57.08 -43.37
CA LYS A 259 -139.08 58.34 -44.09
C LYS A 259 -140.34 58.83 -44.79
N GLU A 260 -141.30 57.99 -45.12
CA GLU A 260 -142.65 58.43 -45.46
C GLU A 260 -143.39 59.00 -44.24
N LYS A 261 -143.10 58.49 -43.04
CA LYS A 261 -143.57 59.05 -41.77
C LYS A 261 -142.77 60.27 -41.30
N GLN A 262 -141.51 60.39 -41.70
CA GLN A 262 -140.57 61.41 -41.22
C GLN A 262 -140.29 62.51 -42.25
N LYS A 263 -140.56 62.35 -43.56
CA LYS A 263 -140.75 63.48 -44.50
C LYS A 263 -141.91 64.37 -44.05
N LYS A 264 -142.84 63.83 -43.25
CA LYS A 264 -143.86 64.60 -42.54
C LYS A 264 -143.33 65.36 -41.31
N LEU A 265 -142.11 65.06 -40.82
CA LEU A 265 -141.50 65.63 -39.60
C LEU A 265 -140.20 66.43 -39.87
N LEU A 266 -139.38 66.10 -40.87
CA LEU A 266 -138.09 66.73 -41.19
C LEU A 266 -138.19 68.02 -42.01
N VAL A 267 -139.37 68.36 -42.53
CA VAL A 267 -139.71 69.75 -42.92
C VAL A 267 -139.55 70.71 -41.72
N ILE A 268 -139.49 70.19 -40.48
CA ILE A 268 -139.50 70.99 -39.26
C ILE A 268 -138.09 71.22 -38.65
N GLU A 269 -137.07 70.39 -38.90
CA GLU A 269 -135.82 70.43 -38.12
C GLU A 269 -134.50 70.64 -38.89
N GLU A 270 -134.49 70.57 -40.22
CA GLU A 270 -133.28 70.70 -41.07
C GLU A 270 -132.66 72.11 -41.10
N ARG A 271 -133.10 73.00 -40.20
CA ARG A 271 -132.62 74.38 -40.12
C ARG A 271 -131.44 74.60 -39.20
N ASN A 272 -131.05 73.64 -38.36
CA ASN A 272 -130.36 74.04 -37.14
C ASN A 272 -128.85 73.83 -37.06
N ILE A 273 -128.23 72.67 -37.33
CA ILE A 273 -126.86 72.48 -36.78
C ILE A 273 -125.97 71.64 -37.70
N GLU A 274 -125.11 72.33 -38.46
CA GLU A 274 -124.10 71.75 -39.34
C GLU A 274 -122.68 72.26 -39.04
N ASN A 275 -122.50 73.00 -37.96
CA ASN A 275 -121.22 73.62 -37.64
C ASN A 275 -120.76 73.00 -36.32
N GLN A 276 -119.53 72.55 -36.09
CA GLN A 276 -118.42 73.44 -36.31
C GLN A 276 -117.06 72.86 -35.98
N ILE A 277 -116.88 71.58 -35.60
CA ILE A 277 -115.65 71.23 -34.89
C ILE A 277 -114.96 70.04 -35.55
N LYS A 278 -114.25 70.38 -36.63
CA LYS A 278 -112.92 69.85 -36.91
C LYS A 278 -111.97 70.70 -36.09
N GLN A 279 -111.14 70.13 -35.22
CA GLN A 279 -109.77 70.59 -34.97
C GLN A 279 -109.06 69.71 -33.94
N ALA A 280 -107.97 69.10 -34.39
CA ALA A 280 -107.03 68.28 -33.64
C ALA A 280 -105.60 68.61 -34.13
N GLY A 281 -104.59 68.46 -33.27
CA GLY A 281 -103.22 68.06 -33.65
C GLY A 281 -102.03 68.98 -33.30
N ASP A 282 -101.17 68.57 -32.33
CA ASP A 282 -99.76 68.11 -32.54
C ASP A 282 -98.69 68.54 -31.50
N ARG A 283 -97.74 67.62 -31.15
CA ARG A 283 -96.23 67.70 -31.26
C ARG A 283 -95.39 66.93 -30.21
N SER A 284 -94.34 66.21 -30.64
CA SER A 284 -93.22 65.66 -29.82
C SER A 284 -91.91 65.45 -30.64
N THR A 285 -90.75 65.99 -30.19
CA THR A 285 -89.36 65.60 -30.61
C THR A 285 -88.28 66.38 -29.79
N ALA A 286 -87.47 65.75 -28.89
CA ALA A 286 -86.30 66.42 -28.24
C ALA A 286 -85.27 65.55 -27.42
N ILE A 287 -84.86 64.32 -27.76
CA ILE A 287 -83.94 63.53 -26.87
C ILE A 287 -82.79 62.81 -27.60
N ILE A 288 -81.75 63.50 -28.13
CA ILE A 288 -80.61 62.83 -28.82
C ILE A 288 -79.17 63.29 -28.45
N GLU A 289 -78.90 64.34 -27.66
CA GLU A 289 -77.54 64.96 -27.62
C GLU A 289 -76.51 64.54 -26.53
N GLU A 290 -76.72 63.52 -25.68
CA GLU A 290 -75.88 63.35 -24.45
C GLU A 290 -74.64 62.41 -24.52
N ARG A 291 -74.20 61.88 -25.68
CA ARG A 291 -73.25 60.73 -25.72
C ARG A 291 -71.74 61.01 -25.93
N GLU A 292 -71.25 62.24 -26.12
CA GLU A 292 -69.87 62.47 -26.61
C GLU A 292 -68.73 62.72 -25.57
N ARG A 293 -68.97 62.78 -24.25
CA ARG A 293 -67.95 63.27 -23.28
C ARG A 293 -66.86 62.30 -22.78
N LYS A 294 -66.91 60.98 -23.00
CA LYS A 294 -66.09 60.00 -22.22
C LYS A 294 -64.69 59.61 -22.77
N PHE A 295 -64.17 60.21 -23.84
CA PHE A 295 -62.99 59.68 -24.54
C PHE A 295 -61.60 60.24 -24.12
N ARG A 296 -61.50 61.34 -23.35
CA ARG A 296 -60.22 62.08 -23.18
C ARG A 296 -59.34 61.76 -21.96
N GLU A 297 -59.75 60.88 -21.04
CA GLU A 297 -59.02 60.69 -19.76
C GLU A 297 -57.91 59.61 -19.78
N ARG A 298 -57.77 58.83 -20.86
CA ARG A 298 -56.83 57.68 -20.92
C ARG A 298 -55.39 58.00 -21.37
N GLU A 299 -55.11 59.16 -21.94
CA GLU A 299 -53.79 59.46 -22.55
C GLU A 299 -52.71 59.95 -21.56
N MET A 300 -53.07 60.50 -20.40
CA MET A 300 -52.14 61.17 -19.47
C MET A 300 -51.28 60.24 -18.58
N LEU A 301 -51.50 58.92 -18.62
CA LEU A 301 -50.88 57.97 -17.67
C LEU A 301 -49.58 57.32 -18.20
N ASN A 302 -49.35 57.35 -19.51
CA ASN A 302 -48.21 56.67 -20.16
C ASN A 302 -46.88 57.45 -20.12
N GLU A 303 -46.89 58.78 -19.92
CA GLU A 303 -45.64 59.59 -19.92
C GLU A 303 -44.79 59.44 -18.65
N LYS A 304 -45.37 59.04 -17.50
CA LYS A 304 -44.64 58.99 -16.21
C LYS A 304 -43.73 57.77 -16.02
N ILE A 305 -43.86 56.72 -16.84
CA ILE A 305 -43.11 55.47 -16.70
C ILE A 305 -41.74 55.54 -17.38
N ALA A 306 -41.60 56.33 -18.45
CA ALA A 306 -40.36 56.44 -19.23
C ALA A 306 -39.21 57.18 -18.49
N ALA A 307 -39.52 58.08 -17.55
CA ALA A 307 -38.51 58.88 -16.85
C ALA A 307 -37.72 58.12 -15.76
N LYS A 308 -38.27 57.03 -15.21
CA LYS A 308 -37.62 56.25 -14.12
C LYS A 308 -36.48 55.35 -14.60
N ILE A 309 -36.46 54.93 -15.88
CA ILE A 309 -35.53 53.93 -16.41
C ILE A 309 -34.14 54.52 -16.73
N MET A 310 -34.02 55.84 -16.93
CA MET A 310 -32.76 56.49 -17.26
C MET A 310 -31.88 56.84 -16.04
N ALA A 311 -32.47 56.93 -14.84
CA ALA A 311 -31.73 57.29 -13.62
C ALA A 311 -30.92 56.12 -13.02
N ASP A 312 -31.44 54.89 -13.08
CA ASP A 312 -30.78 53.71 -12.48
C ASP A 312 -29.55 53.23 -13.26
N ARG A 313 -29.38 53.63 -14.53
CA ARG A 313 -28.27 53.20 -15.40
C ARG A 313 -26.99 54.02 -15.21
N ALA A 314 -27.08 55.22 -14.64
CA ALA A 314 -25.93 56.08 -14.37
C ALA A 314 -25.18 55.70 -13.06
N ALA A 315 -25.89 55.19 -12.05
CA ALA A 315 -25.31 54.83 -10.75
C ALA A 315 -24.46 53.54 -10.75
N ILE A 316 -24.60 52.69 -11.77
CA ILE A 316 -23.85 51.42 -11.89
C ILE A 316 -22.44 51.67 -12.45
N LEU A 317 -22.28 52.64 -13.35
CA LEU A 317 -20.99 52.95 -14.00
C LEU A 317 -19.98 53.64 -13.06
N GLU A 318 -20.44 54.47 -12.13
CA GLU A 318 -19.55 55.15 -11.16
C GLU A 318 -18.95 54.19 -10.11
N ARG A 319 -19.56 53.02 -9.89
CA ARG A 319 -19.10 52.01 -8.93
C ARG A 319 -17.99 51.10 -9.50
N GLU A 320 -17.94 50.95 -10.82
CA GLU A 320 -16.97 50.09 -11.51
C GLU A 320 -15.62 50.79 -11.78
N ASP A 321 -15.60 52.12 -11.82
CA ASP A 321 -14.36 52.91 -12.01
C ASP A 321 -13.55 53.06 -10.70
N ILE A 322 -14.20 53.07 -9.53
CA ILE A 322 -13.52 53.16 -8.22
C ILE A 322 -12.81 51.84 -7.86
N ILE A 323 -13.34 50.69 -8.28
CA ILE A 323 -12.75 49.37 -8.00
C ILE A 323 -11.49 49.14 -8.85
N ARG A 324 -11.44 49.67 -10.08
CA ARG A 324 -10.26 49.57 -10.96
C ARG A 324 -9.07 50.40 -10.47
N SER A 325 -9.30 51.60 -9.94
CA SER A 325 -8.21 52.47 -9.46
C SER A 325 -7.50 51.97 -8.20
N LEU A 326 -8.19 51.20 -7.34
CA LEU A 326 -7.60 50.65 -6.11
C LEU A 326 -6.72 49.42 -6.38
N GLN A 327 -7.04 48.60 -7.38
CA GLN A 327 -6.25 47.40 -7.74
C GLN A 327 -4.92 47.72 -8.45
N GLU A 328 -4.83 48.85 -9.18
CA GLU A 328 -3.57 49.30 -9.81
C GLU A 328 -2.57 49.90 -8.81
N GLN A 329 -3.03 50.50 -7.70
CA GLN A 329 -2.14 51.06 -6.68
C GLN A 329 -1.50 49.98 -5.80
N GLU A 330 -2.25 48.93 -5.42
CA GLU A 330 -1.70 47.82 -4.61
C GLU A 330 -0.67 46.95 -5.37
N TYR A 331 -0.76 46.88 -6.70
CA TYR A 331 0.18 46.13 -7.54
C TYR A 331 1.54 46.85 -7.69
N LEU A 332 1.54 48.19 -7.68
CA LEU A 332 2.76 48.99 -7.82
C LEU A 332 3.57 49.09 -6.51
N GLU A 333 2.91 49.09 -5.34
CA GLU A 333 3.60 49.16 -4.05
C GLU A 333 4.33 47.86 -3.66
N LYS A 334 3.80 46.69 -4.06
CA LYS A 334 4.45 45.38 -3.82
C LYS A 334 5.78 45.22 -4.57
N ASN A 335 5.84 45.64 -5.84
CA ASN A 335 7.05 45.52 -6.66
C ASN A 335 8.20 46.41 -6.15
N ILE A 336 7.90 47.61 -5.63
CA ILE A 336 8.92 48.53 -5.10
C ILE A 336 9.56 47.99 -3.80
N GLN A 337 8.82 47.23 -2.99
CA GLN A 337 9.37 46.64 -1.76
C GLN A 337 10.29 45.44 -2.02
N GLU A 338 10.03 44.66 -3.09
CA GLU A 338 10.86 43.52 -3.48
C GLU A 338 12.21 43.96 -4.09
N ASP A 339 12.23 45.02 -4.91
CA ASP A 339 13.46 45.55 -5.52
C ASP A 339 14.44 46.14 -4.49
N ILE A 340 13.94 46.74 -3.40
CA ILE A 340 14.79 47.29 -2.32
C ILE A 340 15.48 46.18 -1.50
N ALA A 341 14.87 44.99 -1.43
CA ALA A 341 15.42 43.85 -0.68
C ALA A 341 16.56 43.13 -1.44
N GLU A 342 16.48 43.03 -2.76
CA GLU A 342 17.52 42.40 -3.59
C GLU A 342 18.82 43.23 -3.64
N VAL A 343 18.71 44.55 -3.76
CA VAL A 343 19.88 45.45 -3.82
C VAL A 343 20.69 45.43 -2.51
N LYS A 344 20.04 45.30 -1.35
CA LYS A 344 20.72 45.22 -0.04
C LYS A 344 21.47 43.91 0.19
N LYS A 345 21.04 42.81 -0.44
CA LYS A 345 21.67 41.48 -0.30
C LYS A 345 22.94 41.38 -1.16
N ALA A 346 22.94 41.97 -2.36
CA ALA A 346 24.09 42.01 -3.25
C ALA A 346 25.27 42.85 -2.71
N ALA A 347 25.00 43.94 -1.98
CA ALA A 347 26.04 44.83 -1.44
C ALA A 347 26.84 44.22 -0.27
N ARG A 348 26.27 43.28 0.49
CA ARG A 348 26.98 42.61 1.61
C ARG A 348 27.98 41.56 1.09
N SER A 349 27.60 40.80 0.07
CA SER A 349 28.43 39.74 -0.49
C SER A 349 29.74 40.24 -1.15
N LYS A 350 29.79 41.49 -1.66
CA LYS A 350 31.02 42.07 -2.24
C LYS A 350 32.06 42.47 -1.19
N ARG A 351 31.65 42.93 0.00
CA ARG A 351 32.58 43.35 1.06
C ARG A 351 33.33 42.16 1.68
N ASP A 352 32.65 41.03 1.84
CA ASP A 352 33.23 39.84 2.48
C ASP A 352 34.32 39.19 1.61
N THR A 353 34.23 39.32 0.28
CA THR A 353 35.23 38.77 -0.66
C THR A 353 36.53 39.58 -0.72
N GLU A 354 36.49 40.89 -0.48
CA GLU A 354 37.66 41.77 -0.52
C GLU A 354 38.53 41.64 0.75
N ALA A 355 37.91 41.36 1.90
CA ALA A 355 38.60 41.16 3.18
C ALA A 355 39.37 39.84 3.25
N ALA A 356 38.91 38.79 2.56
CA ALA A 356 39.57 37.48 2.56
C ALA A 356 40.89 37.47 1.75
N LEU A 357 40.96 38.25 0.67
CA LEU A 357 42.13 38.30 -0.23
C LEU A 357 43.33 39.03 0.40
N THR A 358 43.08 40.02 1.26
CA THR A 358 44.12 40.83 1.92
C THR A 358 44.89 40.07 3.01
N MET A 359 44.25 39.12 3.70
CA MET A 359 44.91 38.31 4.74
C MET A 359 45.86 37.23 4.19
N GLN A 360 45.59 36.70 2.99
CA GLN A 360 46.42 35.65 2.38
C GLN A 360 47.81 36.16 1.94
N MET A 361 47.92 37.44 1.59
CA MET A 361 49.16 38.05 1.10
C MET A 361 50.20 38.33 2.20
N GLN A 362 49.76 38.57 3.44
CA GLN A 362 50.68 38.87 4.55
C GLN A 362 51.41 37.62 5.09
N ALA A 363 50.75 36.45 5.08
CA ALA A 363 51.32 35.20 5.59
C ALA A 363 52.50 34.65 4.75
N ARG A 364 52.57 35.01 3.47
CA ARG A 364 53.62 34.53 2.55
C ARG A 364 54.97 35.23 2.72
N ARG A 365 54.99 36.46 3.26
CA ARG A 365 56.23 37.26 3.46
C ARG A 365 57.08 36.82 4.65
N GLN A 366 56.49 36.24 5.69
CA GLN A 366 57.20 35.92 6.93
C GLN A 366 58.05 34.63 6.87
N ARG A 367 57.73 33.70 5.95
CA ARG A 367 58.43 32.39 5.84
C ARG A 367 59.79 32.47 5.12
N ALA A 368 60.01 33.50 4.30
CA ALA A 368 61.24 33.63 3.50
C ALA A 368 62.46 34.13 4.32
N LEU A 369 62.23 34.86 5.42
CA LEU A 369 63.31 35.46 6.22
C LEU A 369 64.01 34.47 7.18
N HIS A 370 63.34 33.37 7.56
CA HIS A 370 63.85 32.42 8.55
C HIS A 370 64.89 31.43 7.98
N HIS A 371 64.85 31.15 6.66
CA HIS A 371 65.72 30.14 6.03
C HIS A 371 67.15 30.64 5.80
N SER A 372 67.36 31.95 5.71
CA SER A 372 68.66 32.54 5.38
C SER A 372 69.67 32.56 6.54
N GLN A 373 69.25 32.30 7.78
CA GLN A 373 70.12 32.43 8.97
C GLN A 373 70.83 31.13 9.37
N GLN A 374 70.33 29.96 8.93
CA GLN A 374 70.84 28.65 9.40
C GLN A 374 72.07 28.13 8.62
N GLU A 375 72.37 28.67 7.45
CA GLU A 375 73.47 28.17 6.59
C GLU A 375 74.86 28.76 6.93
N ALA A 376 74.92 29.82 7.75
CA ALA A 376 76.16 30.53 8.08
C ALA A 376 77.00 29.85 9.19
N ASP A 377 76.36 29.10 10.09
CA ASP A 377 77.01 28.56 11.30
C ASP A 377 77.75 27.23 11.07
N PHE A 378 77.45 26.52 9.98
CA PHE A 378 78.00 25.19 9.70
C PHE A 378 79.46 25.21 9.19
N ARG A 379 79.94 26.34 8.65
CA ARG A 379 81.26 26.41 7.99
C ARG A 379 82.45 26.61 8.94
N LYS A 380 82.22 27.01 10.20
CA LYS A 380 83.28 27.36 11.16
C LYS A 380 83.85 26.17 11.95
N GLN A 381 83.24 24.98 11.89
CA GLN A 381 83.61 23.84 12.74
C GLN A 381 84.59 22.84 12.09
N SER A 382 84.85 22.94 10.78
CA SER A 382 85.56 21.91 10.02
C SER A 382 87.10 22.03 10.03
N GLU A 383 87.66 23.21 10.33
CA GLU A 383 89.09 23.48 10.14
C GLU A 383 89.95 23.15 11.38
N ALA A 384 89.36 23.21 12.59
CA ALA A 384 90.08 22.97 13.85
C ALA A 384 90.49 21.49 14.09
N HIS A 385 89.95 20.55 13.32
CA HIS A 385 90.16 19.11 13.52
C HIS A 385 91.45 18.57 12.85
N MET A 386 92.03 19.29 11.88
CA MET A 386 93.11 18.76 11.03
C MET A 386 94.51 18.84 11.65
N GLU A 387 94.73 19.70 12.64
CA GLU A 387 96.06 19.93 13.22
C GLU A 387 96.41 19.00 14.39
N ALA A 388 95.41 18.40 15.05
CA ALA A 388 95.63 17.42 16.12
C ALA A 388 96.16 16.05 15.61
N LEU A 389 96.18 15.82 14.30
CA LEU A 389 96.47 14.50 13.71
C LEU A 389 97.96 14.18 13.56
N LYS A 390 98.82 15.19 13.36
CA LYS A 390 100.22 15.01 12.93
C LYS A 390 101.17 14.54 14.04
N GLN A 391 100.89 14.85 15.30
CA GLN A 391 101.80 14.50 16.41
C GLN A 391 101.66 13.06 16.90
N LYS A 392 100.56 12.40 16.54
CA LYS A 392 100.35 10.97 16.80
C LYS A 392 101.16 10.08 15.85
N ASP A 393 101.83 10.61 14.83
CA ASP A 393 102.38 9.82 13.72
C ASP A 393 103.65 9.01 14.02
N LEU A 394 104.40 9.34 15.08
CA LEU A 394 105.71 8.73 15.35
C LEU A 394 105.69 7.60 16.39
N GLU A 395 104.79 7.63 17.37
CA GLU A 395 104.51 6.45 18.23
C GLU A 395 103.81 5.32 17.46
N LYS A 396 103.20 5.64 16.32
CA LYS A 396 102.53 4.69 15.44
C LYS A 396 103.49 3.69 14.81
N GLU A 397 104.69 4.07 14.37
CA GLU A 397 105.55 3.17 13.58
C GLU A 397 106.05 1.93 14.33
N ARG A 398 106.34 2.05 15.63
CA ARG A 398 106.82 0.92 16.44
C ARG A 398 105.69 -0.02 16.84
N GLN A 399 104.56 0.55 17.25
CA GLN A 399 103.32 -0.19 17.40
C GLN A 399 102.88 -0.85 16.08
N MET A 400 103.16 -0.24 14.92
CA MET A 400 102.77 -0.76 13.59
C MET A 400 103.43 -2.09 13.23
N LYS A 401 104.62 -2.44 13.74
CA LYS A 401 105.27 -3.73 13.42
C LYS A 401 104.69 -4.91 14.22
N GLU A 402 104.41 -4.72 15.51
CA GLU A 402 103.70 -5.73 16.32
C GLU A 402 102.22 -5.81 15.95
N LYS A 403 101.57 -4.65 15.74
CA LYS A 403 100.23 -4.58 15.15
C LYS A 403 100.19 -5.28 13.81
N LYS A 404 101.17 -5.16 12.90
CA LYS A 404 101.16 -5.88 11.60
C LYS A 404 101.13 -7.41 11.73
N ARG A 405 101.75 -7.99 12.76
CA ARG A 405 101.74 -9.45 12.99
C ARG A 405 100.44 -9.91 13.63
N GLN A 406 99.96 -9.20 14.66
CA GLN A 406 98.64 -9.43 15.26
C GLN A 406 97.55 -9.22 14.21
N TYR A 407 97.62 -8.13 13.43
CA TYR A 407 96.77 -7.82 12.30
C TYR A 407 96.80 -8.89 11.21
N ALA A 408 97.93 -9.54 10.91
CA ALA A 408 97.95 -10.63 9.92
C ALA A 408 97.26 -11.91 10.41
N LEU A 409 97.34 -12.23 11.71
CA LEU A 409 96.63 -13.35 12.33
C LEU A 409 95.14 -13.04 12.50
N GLU A 410 94.83 -11.84 12.98
CA GLU A 410 93.48 -11.28 13.06
C GLU A 410 92.86 -11.19 11.68
N LEU A 411 93.58 -10.80 10.62
CA LEU A 411 93.08 -10.76 9.24
C LEU A 411 92.79 -12.16 8.70
N LYS A 412 93.60 -13.17 9.04
CA LYS A 412 93.30 -14.58 8.67
C LYS A 412 92.08 -15.11 9.43
N GLN A 413 91.96 -14.79 10.72
CA GLN A 413 90.79 -15.15 11.52
C GLN A 413 89.53 -14.41 11.01
N GLN A 414 89.63 -13.11 10.74
CA GLN A 414 88.58 -12.29 10.13
C GLN A 414 88.20 -12.79 8.74
N MET A 415 89.16 -13.21 7.91
CA MET A 415 88.85 -13.80 6.60
C MET A 415 88.14 -15.15 6.72
N ALA A 416 88.51 -15.99 7.69
CA ALA A 416 87.84 -17.26 7.95
C ALA A 416 86.45 -17.04 8.58
N GLU A 417 86.32 -16.09 9.49
CA GLU A 417 85.04 -15.67 10.09
C GLU A 417 84.14 -15.00 9.05
N ASP A 418 84.67 -14.14 8.19
CA ASP A 418 83.95 -13.51 7.08
C ASP A 418 83.53 -14.55 6.04
N ALA A 419 84.36 -15.55 5.75
CA ALA A 419 83.97 -16.66 4.90
C ALA A 419 82.81 -17.47 5.52
N ARG A 420 82.87 -17.75 6.83
CA ARG A 420 81.76 -18.40 7.57
C ARG A 420 80.51 -17.52 7.62
N ARG A 421 80.66 -16.21 7.85
CA ARG A 421 79.57 -15.23 7.85
C ARG A 421 78.92 -15.13 6.49
N ARG A 422 79.69 -15.04 5.40
CA ARG A 422 79.17 -15.05 4.02
C ARG A 422 78.47 -16.36 3.69
N GLN A 423 79.00 -17.50 4.13
CA GLN A 423 78.34 -18.79 3.93
C GLN A 423 77.02 -18.88 4.72
N HIS A 424 77.00 -18.37 5.96
CA HIS A 424 75.80 -18.32 6.78
C HIS A 424 74.76 -17.34 6.22
N GLN A 425 75.19 -16.14 5.80
CA GLN A 425 74.34 -15.15 5.11
C GLN A 425 73.76 -15.73 3.83
N LYS A 426 74.58 -16.38 3.00
CA LYS A 426 74.10 -17.03 1.78
C LYS A 426 73.09 -18.15 2.08
N GLN A 427 73.32 -18.94 3.14
CA GLN A 427 72.34 -19.95 3.57
C GLN A 427 71.04 -19.32 4.09
N GLN A 428 71.12 -18.20 4.80
CA GLN A 428 69.95 -17.45 5.25
C GLN A 428 69.19 -16.86 4.05
N GLU A 429 69.89 -16.21 3.10
CA GLU A 429 69.31 -15.69 1.86
C GLU A 429 68.65 -16.81 1.03
N ASP A 430 69.31 -17.97 0.88
CA ASP A 430 68.74 -19.13 0.17
C ASP A 430 67.50 -19.69 0.89
N GLN A 431 67.46 -19.66 2.23
CA GLN A 431 66.30 -20.07 3.03
C GLN A 431 65.16 -19.06 2.93
N GLU A 432 65.47 -17.76 2.98
CA GLU A 432 64.51 -16.67 2.81
C GLU A 432 63.91 -16.69 1.40
N ALA A 433 64.74 -16.89 0.37
CA ALA A 433 64.28 -17.00 -1.01
C ALA A 433 63.35 -18.20 -1.21
N LYS A 434 63.69 -19.37 -0.62
CA LYS A 434 62.79 -20.54 -0.63
C LYS A 434 61.49 -20.25 0.10
N TYR A 435 61.55 -19.61 1.27
CA TYR A 435 60.37 -19.24 2.03
C TYR A 435 59.44 -18.28 1.26
N VAL A 436 59.99 -17.25 0.61
CA VAL A 436 59.23 -16.33 -0.24
C VAL A 436 58.60 -17.06 -1.42
N PHE A 437 59.36 -17.94 -2.08
CA PHE A 437 58.84 -18.73 -3.20
C PHE A 437 57.71 -19.68 -2.78
N ASP A 438 57.88 -20.40 -1.66
CA ASP A 438 56.87 -21.33 -1.16
C ASP A 438 55.61 -20.59 -0.67
N THR A 439 55.76 -19.41 -0.06
CA THR A 439 54.63 -18.58 0.37
C THR A 439 53.88 -17.97 -0.82
N GLU A 440 54.58 -17.52 -1.87
CA GLU A 440 53.97 -17.06 -3.11
C GLU A 440 53.23 -18.20 -3.84
N LYS A 441 53.86 -19.38 -3.93
CA LYS A 441 53.22 -20.57 -4.50
C LYS A 441 51.97 -20.98 -3.72
N ALA A 442 52.02 -20.98 -2.40
CA ALA A 442 50.85 -21.25 -1.55
C ALA A 442 49.75 -20.20 -1.76
N TRP A 443 50.11 -18.92 -1.84
CA TRP A 443 49.17 -17.83 -2.14
C TRP A 443 48.46 -18.02 -3.48
N LEU A 444 49.21 -18.38 -4.53
CA LEU A 444 48.64 -18.63 -5.86
C LEU A 444 47.69 -19.83 -5.86
N CYS A 445 48.05 -20.92 -5.18
CA CYS A 445 47.17 -22.08 -5.01
C CYS A 445 45.86 -21.71 -4.29
N GLU A 446 45.96 -21.01 -3.15
CA GLU A 446 44.78 -20.56 -2.40
C GLU A 446 43.89 -19.62 -3.23
N THR A 447 44.50 -18.71 -3.99
CA THR A 447 43.79 -17.77 -4.87
C THR A 447 43.07 -18.51 -5.99
N ALA A 448 43.71 -19.52 -6.60
CA ALA A 448 43.10 -20.35 -7.64
C ALA A 448 41.94 -21.19 -7.11
N GLU A 449 42.06 -21.77 -5.90
CA GLU A 449 40.96 -22.48 -5.25
C GLU A 449 39.77 -21.56 -4.95
N GLU A 450 40.04 -20.36 -4.44
CA GLU A 450 39.00 -19.38 -4.15
C GLU A 450 38.33 -18.86 -5.43
N ARG A 451 39.10 -18.67 -6.51
CA ARG A 451 38.56 -18.37 -7.84
C ARG A 451 37.56 -19.45 -8.28
N LYS A 452 37.96 -20.72 -8.21
CA LYS A 452 37.10 -21.85 -8.60
C LYS A 452 35.80 -21.88 -7.80
N ARG A 453 35.86 -21.59 -6.49
CA ARG A 453 34.67 -21.47 -5.63
C ARG A 453 33.75 -20.34 -6.10
N ILE A 454 34.27 -19.13 -6.23
CA ILE A 454 33.49 -17.95 -6.67
C ILE A 454 32.81 -18.22 -8.02
N VAL A 455 33.54 -18.81 -8.97
CA VAL A 455 33.00 -19.18 -10.28
C VAL A 455 31.89 -20.23 -10.14
N SER A 456 32.14 -21.30 -9.38
CA SER A 456 31.15 -22.39 -9.20
C SER A 456 29.83 -21.90 -8.57
N GLU A 457 29.90 -20.96 -7.64
CA GLU A 457 28.73 -20.43 -6.92
C GLU A 457 27.93 -19.42 -7.77
N HIS A 458 28.62 -18.55 -8.51
CA HIS A 458 27.98 -17.38 -9.13
C HIS A 458 27.86 -17.47 -10.65
N ALA A 459 28.86 -18.02 -11.34
CA ALA A 459 28.98 -17.81 -12.78
C ALA A 459 27.87 -18.51 -13.59
N ALA A 460 27.39 -19.68 -13.16
CA ALA A 460 26.28 -20.39 -13.81
C ALA A 460 24.99 -19.55 -13.84
N ARG A 461 24.67 -18.87 -12.72
CA ARG A 461 23.45 -18.03 -12.58
C ARG A 461 23.48 -16.74 -13.40
N LEU A 462 24.66 -16.38 -13.91
CA LEU A 462 24.94 -15.16 -14.64
C LEU A 462 25.29 -15.41 -16.11
N LEU A 463 25.19 -16.67 -16.57
CA LEU A 463 25.42 -17.00 -17.98
C LEU A 463 24.50 -16.15 -18.88
N GLY A 464 25.12 -15.45 -19.84
CA GLY A 464 24.45 -14.52 -20.74
C GLY A 464 24.37 -13.06 -20.26
N TYR A 465 24.78 -12.78 -19.02
CA TYR A 465 24.83 -11.45 -18.42
C TYR A 465 26.25 -10.98 -18.08
N LEU A 466 27.23 -11.87 -18.15
CA LEU A 466 28.64 -11.55 -17.91
C LEU A 466 29.31 -10.92 -19.13
N GLN A 467 30.24 -10.00 -18.87
CA GLN A 467 31.12 -9.44 -19.90
C GLN A 467 32.08 -10.50 -20.47
N PRO A 468 32.46 -10.39 -21.75
CA PRO A 468 33.45 -11.28 -22.36
C PRO A 468 34.78 -11.20 -21.61
N ALA A 469 35.53 -12.32 -21.60
CA ALA A 469 36.82 -12.47 -20.88
C ALA A 469 36.75 -12.37 -19.35
N THR A 470 35.57 -12.48 -18.73
CA THR A 470 35.43 -12.63 -17.27
C THR A 470 35.84 -14.03 -16.79
N LEU A 471 35.51 -15.04 -17.59
CA LEU A 471 35.78 -16.44 -17.31
C LEU A 471 37.01 -16.90 -18.10
N LEU A 472 37.89 -17.63 -17.43
CA LEU A 472 39.07 -18.23 -18.05
C LEU A 472 38.71 -19.59 -18.68
N PRO A 473 39.52 -20.11 -19.62
CA PRO A 473 39.30 -21.45 -20.17
C PRO A 473 39.27 -22.55 -19.09
N GLU A 474 40.05 -22.39 -18.03
CA GLU A 474 40.11 -23.31 -16.89
C GLU A 474 38.81 -23.37 -16.07
N ASP A 475 37.97 -22.33 -16.17
CA ASP A 475 36.70 -22.22 -15.45
C ASP A 475 35.56 -23.01 -16.16
N LEU A 476 35.76 -23.39 -17.43
CA LEU A 476 34.75 -24.03 -18.27
C LEU A 476 34.22 -25.37 -17.72
N PRO A 477 35.05 -26.31 -17.21
CA PRO A 477 34.56 -27.57 -16.66
C PRO A 477 33.66 -27.37 -15.44
N LEU A 478 33.96 -26.36 -14.60
CA LEU A 478 33.16 -26.02 -13.42
C LEU A 478 31.77 -25.51 -13.83
N LEU A 479 31.73 -24.70 -14.89
CA LEU A 479 30.49 -24.20 -15.46
C LEU A 479 29.65 -25.29 -16.09
N GLN A 480 30.26 -26.27 -16.74
CA GLN A 480 29.53 -27.42 -17.29
C GLN A 480 28.87 -28.24 -16.19
N HIS A 481 29.60 -28.51 -15.11
CA HIS A 481 29.05 -29.22 -13.97
C HIS A 481 27.89 -28.44 -13.33
N ALA A 482 28.05 -27.13 -13.13
CA ALA A 482 26.99 -26.29 -12.59
C ALA A 482 25.77 -26.17 -13.53
N ALA A 483 26.01 -26.01 -14.83
CA ALA A 483 24.95 -25.94 -15.85
C ALA A 483 24.20 -27.26 -16.04
N ALA A 484 24.86 -28.40 -15.79
CA ALA A 484 24.21 -29.71 -15.82
C ALA A 484 23.24 -29.91 -14.66
N GLN A 485 23.47 -29.26 -13.51
CA GLN A 485 22.58 -29.30 -12.35
C GLN A 485 21.34 -28.40 -12.54
N ASP A 486 21.46 -27.32 -13.32
CA ASP A 486 20.37 -26.38 -13.57
C ASP A 486 19.49 -26.81 -14.77
N PRO A 487 18.19 -27.09 -14.57
CA PRO A 487 17.29 -27.55 -15.65
C PRO A 487 17.19 -26.57 -16.82
N HIS A 488 17.34 -25.28 -16.54
CA HIS A 488 17.26 -24.21 -17.53
C HIS A 488 18.57 -23.99 -18.30
N LEU A 489 19.68 -24.58 -17.88
CA LEU A 489 20.99 -24.39 -18.50
C LEU A 489 21.51 -25.66 -19.20
N HIS A 490 20.90 -26.82 -18.92
CA HIS A 490 21.29 -28.12 -19.48
C HIS A 490 21.30 -28.19 -21.02
N HIS A 491 20.53 -27.33 -21.69
CA HIS A 491 20.45 -27.30 -23.17
C HIS A 491 21.55 -26.44 -23.82
N LEU A 492 22.38 -25.74 -23.04
CA LEU A 492 23.44 -24.89 -23.55
C LEU A 492 24.68 -25.74 -23.86
N GLN A 493 25.04 -25.85 -25.14
CA GLN A 493 26.29 -26.48 -25.57
C GLN A 493 27.48 -25.54 -25.30
N LEU A 494 27.96 -25.54 -24.05
CA LEU A 494 29.04 -24.65 -23.59
C LEU A 494 30.37 -24.89 -24.34
N ASP A 495 30.67 -26.13 -24.73
CA ASP A 495 31.88 -26.48 -25.51
C ASP A 495 31.91 -25.85 -26.90
N ALA A 496 30.76 -25.83 -27.57
CA ALA A 496 30.63 -25.21 -28.89
C ALA A 496 30.73 -23.67 -28.80
N LEU A 497 30.32 -23.08 -27.68
CA LEU A 497 30.39 -21.65 -27.43
C LEU A 497 31.80 -21.18 -27.01
N ALA A 498 32.53 -22.00 -26.27
CA ALA A 498 33.89 -21.68 -25.81
C ALA A 498 34.93 -21.74 -26.95
N ASN A 499 34.74 -22.67 -27.89
CA ASN A 499 35.66 -22.87 -29.02
C ASN A 499 35.26 -22.09 -30.29
N ALA A 500 34.25 -21.24 -30.22
CA ALA A 500 33.82 -20.44 -31.37
C ALA A 500 34.72 -19.20 -31.53
N ASP A 501 35.57 -19.19 -32.55
CA ASP A 501 36.42 -18.04 -32.94
C ASP A 501 35.63 -16.77 -33.28
N LYS A 502 34.31 -16.90 -33.51
CA LYS A 502 33.39 -15.79 -33.78
C LYS A 502 32.24 -15.85 -32.78
N PRO A 503 31.79 -14.70 -32.24
CA PRO A 503 30.61 -14.66 -31.38
C PRO A 503 29.43 -15.28 -32.13
N VAL A 504 28.95 -16.43 -31.67
CA VAL A 504 27.84 -17.17 -32.29
C VAL A 504 26.61 -16.25 -32.25
N ARG A 505 26.23 -15.75 -33.42
CA ARG A 505 25.11 -14.82 -33.57
C ARG A 505 23.81 -15.61 -33.46
N LEU A 506 23.18 -15.56 -32.29
CA LEU A 506 21.80 -16.03 -32.17
C LEU A 506 20.90 -15.06 -32.97
N PRO A 507 20.06 -15.55 -33.90
CA PRO A 507 19.33 -14.72 -34.89
C PRO A 507 18.21 -13.83 -34.33
N LYS A 508 18.14 -13.61 -33.01
CA LYS A 508 17.11 -12.81 -32.33
C LYS A 508 17.67 -11.77 -31.34
N CYS A 509 18.92 -11.32 -31.49
CA CYS A 509 19.44 -10.26 -30.64
C CYS A 509 18.90 -8.90 -31.13
N ASN A 510 17.91 -8.35 -30.43
CA ASN A 510 17.35 -7.00 -30.67
C ASN A 510 18.45 -5.93 -30.55
N SER A 511 18.34 -4.80 -31.27
CA SER A 511 19.34 -3.72 -31.30
C SER A 511 19.69 -3.16 -29.90
N GLN A 512 18.75 -3.20 -28.96
CA GLN A 512 18.99 -2.83 -27.56
C GLN A 512 19.91 -3.81 -26.82
N CYS A 513 19.87 -5.08 -27.18
CA CYS A 513 20.72 -6.12 -26.61
C CYS A 513 22.17 -6.04 -27.14
N ARG A 514 22.36 -5.32 -28.26
CA ARG A 514 23.67 -4.97 -28.82
C ARG A 514 24.35 -3.84 -28.02
N ILE A 515 23.59 -2.79 -27.68
CA ILE A 515 24.10 -1.65 -26.91
C ILE A 515 24.57 -2.10 -25.51
N LEU A 516 23.84 -3.02 -24.86
CA LEU A 516 24.19 -3.53 -23.53
C LEU A 516 25.34 -4.55 -23.52
N ARG A 517 25.80 -5.05 -24.68
CA ARG A 517 26.96 -5.97 -24.79
C ARG A 517 28.23 -5.28 -25.28
N GLU A 518 28.09 -4.15 -25.97
CA GLU A 518 29.21 -3.36 -26.49
C GLU A 518 29.71 -2.31 -25.46
N TYR A 519 28.93 -2.02 -24.41
CA TYR A 519 29.35 -1.39 -23.16
C TYR A 519 29.65 -2.46 -22.10
#